data_AF-A0A9E4ICM3-F1
#
_entry.id   AF-A0A9E4ICM3-F1
#
_cell.length_a   1.000
_cell.length_b   1.000
_cell.length_c   1.000
_cell.angle_alpha   90.00
_cell.angle_beta   90.00
_cell.angle_gamma   90.00
#
_symmetry.space_group_name_H-M   'P 1'
#
loop_
_entity.id
_entity.type
_entity.pdbx_description
1 polymer ?
#
loop_
_entity_poly.entity_id
_entity_poly.type
_entity_poly.pdbx_seq_one_letter_code
_entity_poly.pdbx_strand_id
1 'polypeptide(L)'
;MMLPEGRSFELSQGFLQGAIDIHVHATPHLPSSPRRLDPIQAAIEARDAGMQSIVLMDVFQMTNGVAWIVNRAVPDFKVFGGLILNTAYGGLNPRAVKTAIRYGAGAKFISFGAHSTYFQASREGRIVDGKFTPLKDLYPEFRKEEVDRAI
;
A
#
# COMPACT_ATOMS: atom_id res chain seq x y z
N MET A 1 9.91 -22.84 -15.03
CA MET A 1 10.83 -21.68 -15.07
C MET A 1 12.12 -22.13 -14.39
N MET A 2 13.23 -22.25 -15.10
CA MET A 2 14.52 -22.57 -14.45
C MET A 2 15.12 -21.28 -13.91
N LEU A 3 15.27 -21.20 -12.60
CA LEU A 3 16.00 -20.11 -11.96
C LEU A 3 17.51 -20.27 -12.23
N PRO A 4 18.31 -19.19 -12.17
CA PRO A 4 19.77 -19.28 -12.28
C PRO A 4 20.38 -20.23 -11.24
N GLU A 5 21.57 -20.75 -11.51
CA GLU A 5 22.31 -21.62 -10.59
C GLU A 5 22.44 -20.96 -9.19
N GLY A 6 22.19 -21.74 -8.13
CA GLY A 6 22.16 -21.26 -6.74
C GLY A 6 20.86 -20.57 -6.30
N ARG A 7 19.83 -20.50 -7.15
CA ARG A 7 18.49 -20.02 -6.78
C ARG A 7 17.48 -21.18 -6.76
N SER A 8 16.64 -21.23 -5.73
CA SER A 8 15.55 -22.20 -5.61
C SER A 8 14.24 -21.50 -5.26
N PHE A 9 13.18 -21.96 -5.92
CA PHE A 9 11.82 -21.52 -5.63
C PHE A 9 11.32 -22.13 -4.32
N GLU A 10 11.64 -23.40 -4.10
CA GLU A 10 11.29 -24.17 -2.90
C GLU A 10 11.87 -23.53 -1.64
N LEU A 11 13.14 -23.10 -1.67
CA LEU A 11 13.74 -22.35 -0.55
C LEU A 11 13.00 -21.02 -0.29
N SER A 12 12.53 -20.36 -1.34
CA SER A 12 11.77 -19.11 -1.20
C SER A 12 10.40 -19.36 -0.55
N GLN A 13 9.73 -20.47 -0.89
CA GLN A 13 8.49 -20.87 -0.23
C GLN A 13 8.71 -21.25 1.24
N GLY A 14 9.85 -21.87 1.56
CA GLY A 14 10.25 -22.17 2.94
C GLY A 14 10.34 -20.92 3.82
N PHE A 15 10.81 -19.79 3.27
CA PHE A 15 10.88 -18.51 4.00
C PHE A 15 9.51 -17.87 4.29
N LEU A 16 8.44 -18.28 3.59
CA LEU A 16 7.10 -17.75 3.84
C LEU A 16 6.46 -18.37 5.09
N GLN A 17 6.90 -19.56 5.51
CA GLN A 17 6.34 -20.26 6.67
C GLN A 17 6.54 -19.42 7.94
N GLY A 18 5.43 -19.02 8.57
CA GLY A 18 5.42 -18.16 9.74
C GLY A 18 5.79 -16.69 9.48
N ALA A 19 6.02 -16.29 8.22
CA ALA A 19 6.40 -14.92 7.89
C ALA A 19 5.23 -13.92 8.03
N ILE A 20 5.58 -12.65 8.19
CA ILE A 20 4.64 -11.54 8.12
C ILE A 20 5.13 -10.57 7.04
N ASP A 21 4.33 -10.38 5.99
CA ASP A 21 4.58 -9.33 5.01
C ASP A 21 3.87 -8.04 5.43
N ILE A 22 4.67 -7.00 5.68
CA ILE A 22 4.20 -5.70 6.18
C ILE A 22 3.87 -4.69 5.07
N HIS A 23 4.01 -5.07 3.79
CA HIS A 23 3.90 -4.15 2.66
C HIS A 23 3.12 -4.78 1.48
N VAL A 24 1.87 -5.16 1.72
CA VAL A 24 1.02 -5.77 0.69
C VAL A 24 0.04 -4.77 0.09
N HIS A 25 0.14 -4.50 -1.21
CA HIS A 25 -0.83 -3.69 -1.94
C HIS A 25 -1.86 -4.56 -2.67
N ALA A 26 -2.95 -4.89 -1.98
CA ALA A 26 -4.06 -5.68 -2.55
C ALA A 26 -5.42 -4.97 -2.46
N THR A 27 -5.47 -3.73 -1.96
CA THR A 27 -6.70 -2.92 -1.89
C THR A 27 -7.13 -2.38 -3.26
N PRO A 28 -8.40 -1.97 -3.42
CA PRO A 28 -8.83 -1.25 -4.61
C PRO A 28 -7.92 -0.07 -4.89
N HIS A 29 -7.50 0.07 -6.15
CA HIS A 29 -6.52 1.09 -6.55
C HIS A 29 -6.96 1.77 -7.85
N LEU A 30 -6.20 2.76 -8.29
CA LEU A 30 -6.46 3.49 -9.53
C LEU A 30 -6.55 2.53 -10.74
N PRO A 31 -7.48 2.77 -11.70
CA PRO A 31 -7.59 1.96 -12.91
C PRO A 31 -6.31 1.91 -13.76
N SER A 32 -5.46 2.94 -13.68
CA SER A 32 -4.15 2.99 -14.34
C SER A 32 -3.09 2.12 -13.68
N SER A 33 -3.33 1.63 -12.48
CA SER A 33 -2.43 0.74 -11.71
C SER A 33 -3.28 -0.30 -10.96
N PRO A 34 -3.91 -1.24 -11.69
CA PRO A 34 -4.74 -2.27 -11.08
C PRO A 34 -3.88 -3.24 -10.28
N ARG A 35 -4.38 -3.69 -9.13
CA ARG A 35 -3.73 -4.73 -8.32
C ARG A 35 -4.03 -6.10 -8.91
N ARG A 36 -3.07 -7.02 -8.77
CA ARG A 36 -3.19 -8.39 -9.30
C ARG A 36 -4.21 -9.22 -8.54
N LEU A 37 -4.31 -8.98 -7.23
CA LEU A 37 -5.19 -9.67 -6.30
C LEU A 37 -6.06 -8.65 -5.59
N ASP A 38 -7.28 -9.06 -5.24
CA ASP A 38 -8.07 -8.38 -4.23
C ASP A 38 -7.58 -8.75 -2.80
N PRO A 39 -8.06 -8.05 -1.76
CA PRO A 39 -7.59 -8.27 -0.38
C PRO A 39 -7.91 -9.65 0.18
N ILE A 40 -9.00 -10.28 -0.26
CA ILE A 40 -9.43 -11.60 0.19
C ILE A 40 -8.56 -12.67 -0.49
N GLN A 41 -8.34 -12.54 -1.80
CA GLN A 41 -7.43 -13.41 -2.55
C GLN A 41 -6.02 -13.37 -1.95
N ALA A 42 -5.48 -12.18 -1.67
CA ALA A 42 -4.17 -12.04 -1.06
C ALA A 42 -4.09 -12.70 0.33
N ALA A 43 -5.15 -12.63 1.13
CA ALA A 43 -5.21 -13.29 2.43
C ALA A 43 -5.25 -14.82 2.31
N ILE A 44 -6.02 -15.36 1.36
CA ILE A 44 -6.09 -16.80 1.10
C ILE A 44 -4.73 -17.32 0.62
N GLU A 45 -4.10 -16.65 -0.35
CA GLU A 45 -2.80 -17.06 -0.87
C GLU A 45 -1.70 -17.01 0.20
N ALA A 46 -1.70 -15.98 1.05
CA ALA A 46 -0.74 -15.87 2.15
C ALA A 46 -0.95 -16.96 3.22
N ARG A 47 -2.21 -17.25 3.57
CA ARG A 47 -2.56 -18.35 4.49
C ARG A 47 -2.09 -19.69 3.93
N ASP A 48 -2.41 -19.97 2.67
CA ASP A 48 -2.11 -21.25 2.02
C ASP A 48 -0.59 -21.41 1.81
N ALA A 49 0.15 -20.31 1.71
CA ALA A 49 1.62 -20.28 1.73
C ALA A 49 2.23 -20.48 3.13
N GLY A 50 1.42 -20.66 4.18
CA GLY A 50 1.86 -20.88 5.56
C GLY A 50 2.34 -19.62 6.29
N MET A 51 2.03 -18.43 5.77
CA MET A 51 2.37 -17.18 6.44
C MET A 51 1.58 -17.01 7.74
N GLN A 52 2.08 -16.17 8.63
CA GLN A 52 1.38 -15.84 9.87
C GLN A 52 0.37 -14.70 9.69
N SER A 53 0.69 -13.71 8.84
CA SER A 53 -0.16 -12.55 8.61
C SER A 53 0.32 -11.72 7.41
N ILE A 54 -0.55 -10.83 6.92
CA ILE A 54 -0.17 -9.74 6.01
C ILE A 54 -0.71 -8.41 6.52
N VAL A 55 -0.03 -7.33 6.13
CA VAL A 55 -0.45 -5.95 6.39
C VAL A 55 -0.78 -5.27 5.06
N LEU A 56 -2.04 -4.85 4.91
CA LEU A 56 -2.51 -4.15 3.73
C LEU A 56 -2.02 -2.70 3.74
N MET A 57 -1.43 -2.27 2.63
CA MET A 57 -1.04 -0.90 2.35
C MET A 57 -1.85 -0.31 1.20
N ASP A 58 -2.14 0.98 1.32
CA ASP A 58 -2.77 1.79 0.29
C ASP A 58 -2.26 3.23 0.45
N VAL A 59 -1.85 3.84 -0.66
CA VAL A 59 -1.27 5.18 -0.68
C VAL A 59 -2.33 6.28 -0.73
N PHE A 60 -3.58 5.96 -1.01
CA PHE A 60 -4.68 6.92 -1.09
C PHE A 60 -5.66 6.77 0.07
N GLN A 61 -5.85 5.55 0.59
CA GLN A 61 -6.87 5.22 1.58
C GLN A 61 -6.31 4.48 2.82
N MET A 62 -7.08 4.50 3.90
CA MET A 62 -6.82 3.76 5.12
C MET A 62 -7.26 2.30 4.94
N THR A 63 -6.38 1.35 5.24
CA THR A 63 -6.65 -0.08 4.97
C THR A 63 -7.30 -0.82 6.14
N ASN A 64 -7.42 -0.18 7.31
CA ASN A 64 -8.06 -0.76 8.50
C ASN A 64 -9.47 -1.31 8.25
N GLY A 65 -10.30 -0.57 7.50
CA GLY A 65 -11.67 -0.98 7.19
C GLY A 65 -11.69 -2.24 6.31
N VAL A 66 -10.81 -2.26 5.30
CA VAL A 66 -10.64 -3.44 4.44
C VAL A 66 -10.14 -4.63 5.25
N ALA A 67 -9.11 -4.46 6.08
CA ALA A 67 -8.61 -5.53 6.94
C ALA A 67 -9.71 -6.06 7.88
N TRP A 68 -10.57 -5.20 8.42
CA TRP A 68 -11.71 -5.62 9.23
C TRP A 68 -12.69 -6.52 8.45
N ILE A 69 -12.97 -6.20 7.18
CA ILE A 69 -13.82 -7.02 6.30
C ILE A 69 -13.13 -8.36 5.98
N VAL A 70 -11.85 -8.33 5.60
CA VAL A 70 -11.10 -9.54 5.21
C VAL A 70 -11.01 -10.53 6.36
N ASN A 71 -10.75 -10.09 7.59
CA ASN A 71 -10.73 -10.97 8.76
C ASN A 71 -12.08 -11.67 9.03
N ARG A 72 -13.19 -11.17 8.47
CA ARG A 72 -14.50 -11.83 8.55
C ARG A 72 -14.71 -12.82 7.40
N ALA A 73 -14.12 -12.54 6.24
CA ALA A 73 -14.18 -13.41 5.07
C ALA A 73 -13.19 -14.60 5.16
N VAL A 74 -12.05 -14.40 5.82
CA VAL A 74 -10.98 -15.39 6.01
C VAL A 74 -10.69 -15.50 7.52
N PRO A 75 -11.57 -16.15 8.31
CA PRO A 75 -11.52 -16.09 9.78
C PRO A 75 -10.33 -16.82 10.41
N ASP A 76 -9.67 -17.71 9.67
CA ASP A 76 -8.51 -18.50 10.08
C ASP A 76 -7.16 -17.82 9.73
N PHE A 77 -7.17 -16.63 9.12
CA PHE A 77 -5.97 -15.88 8.79
C PHE A 77 -6.07 -14.42 9.21
N LYS A 78 -5.07 -13.93 9.94
CA LYS A 78 -5.09 -12.57 10.46
C LYS A 78 -4.58 -11.59 9.42
N VAL A 79 -5.37 -10.58 9.10
CA VAL A 79 -4.96 -9.44 8.25
C VAL A 79 -4.95 -8.15 9.06
N PHE A 80 -3.93 -7.33 8.85
CA PHE A 80 -3.82 -6.01 9.46
C PHE A 80 -3.90 -4.91 8.41
N GLY A 81 -4.23 -3.70 8.87
CA GLY A 81 -4.21 -2.50 8.06
C GLY A 81 -3.49 -1.36 8.78
N GLY A 82 -3.40 -0.22 8.11
CA GLY A 82 -2.85 1.00 8.65
C GLY A 82 -3.12 2.20 7.75
N LEU A 83 -2.27 3.20 7.92
CA LEU A 83 -2.44 4.51 7.29
C LEU A 83 -1.09 5.03 6.78
N ILE A 84 -1.11 5.55 5.56
CA ILE A 84 -0.01 6.35 4.99
C ILE A 84 -0.46 7.81 5.00
N LEU A 85 0.35 8.68 5.61
CA LEU A 85 0.06 10.11 5.80
C LEU A 85 0.35 10.94 4.55
N ASN A 86 -0.30 10.58 3.44
CA ASN A 86 -0.29 11.39 2.22
C ASN A 86 -1.23 12.60 2.33
N THR A 87 -1.13 13.51 1.37
CA THR A 87 -1.99 14.69 1.16
C THR A 87 -3.49 14.39 1.18
N ALA A 88 -3.91 13.21 0.72
CA ALA A 88 -5.29 12.71 0.83
C ALA A 88 -5.81 12.64 2.29
N TYR A 89 -4.91 12.45 3.25
CA TYR A 89 -5.19 12.53 4.70
C TYR A 89 -4.72 13.84 5.34
N GLY A 90 -4.34 14.84 4.52
CA GLY A 90 -3.86 16.14 4.97
C GLY A 90 -2.38 16.19 5.32
N GLY A 91 -1.56 15.22 4.87
CA GLY A 91 -0.13 15.17 5.18
C GLY A 91 0.13 14.68 6.61
N LEU A 92 1.09 15.30 7.32
CA LEU A 92 1.39 15.00 8.74
C LEU A 92 0.23 15.40 9.66
N ASN A 93 -0.85 14.61 9.64
CA ASN A 93 -2.12 14.90 10.31
C ASN A 93 -2.30 14.01 11.56
N PRO A 94 -2.12 14.56 12.78
CA PRO A 94 -2.27 13.79 14.01
C PRO A 94 -3.70 13.31 14.26
N ARG A 95 -4.72 14.02 13.74
CA ARG A 95 -6.13 13.60 13.86
C ARG A 95 -6.39 12.34 13.03
N ALA A 96 -5.78 12.24 11.85
CA ALA A 96 -5.86 11.03 11.01
C ALA A 96 -5.25 9.83 11.73
N VAL A 97 -4.06 10.00 12.35
CA VAL A 97 -3.41 8.97 13.17
C VAL A 97 -4.29 8.53 14.34
N LYS A 98 -4.83 9.47 15.13
CA LYS A 98 -5.73 9.16 16.26
C LYS A 98 -6.98 8.39 15.84
N THR A 99 -7.48 8.66 14.64
CA THR A 99 -8.61 7.93 14.06
C THR A 99 -8.18 6.52 13.64
N ALA A 100 -7.07 6.40 12.92
CA ALA A 100 -6.55 5.13 12.43
C ALA A 100 -6.25 4.14 13.55
N ILE A 101 -5.69 4.57 14.69
CA ILE A 101 -5.42 3.65 15.80
C ILE A 101 -6.69 3.08 16.46
N ARG A 102 -7.87 3.69 16.24
CA ARG A 102 -9.16 3.24 16.81
C ARG A 102 -10.13 2.64 15.79
N TYR A 103 -9.97 2.96 14.51
CA TYR A 103 -10.90 2.52 13.46
C TYR A 103 -10.73 1.02 13.15
N GLY A 104 -11.84 0.28 13.13
CA GLY A 104 -11.83 -1.18 12.98
C GLY A 104 -11.09 -1.85 14.15
N ALA A 105 -10.12 -2.71 13.85
CA ALA A 105 -9.24 -3.32 14.85
C ALA A 105 -7.99 -2.46 15.19
N GLY A 106 -7.98 -1.20 14.73
CA GLY A 106 -6.87 -0.26 14.89
C GLY A 106 -5.69 -0.54 13.96
N ALA A 107 -5.05 0.53 13.50
CA ALA A 107 -3.88 0.47 12.63
C ALA A 107 -2.74 -0.27 13.34
N LYS A 108 -1.98 -1.08 12.59
CA LYS A 108 -0.74 -1.73 13.06
C LYS A 108 0.52 -1.10 12.50
N PHE A 109 0.37 -0.18 11.54
CA PHE A 109 1.43 0.69 11.09
C PHE A 109 0.88 2.08 10.81
N ILE A 110 1.76 3.08 10.95
CA ILE A 110 1.57 4.44 10.45
C ILE A 110 2.82 4.76 9.64
N SER A 111 2.66 5.01 8.35
CA SER A 111 3.74 5.49 7.48
C SER A 111 3.62 6.99 7.27
N PHE A 112 4.76 7.67 7.16
CA PHE A 112 4.79 9.04 6.67
C PHE A 112 4.51 9.07 5.16
N GLY A 113 4.42 10.26 4.59
CA GLY A 113 4.11 10.46 3.18
C GLY A 113 5.00 9.63 2.26
N ALA A 114 4.38 9.11 1.20
CA ALA A 114 5.03 8.40 0.11
C ALA A 114 5.07 9.34 -1.12
N HIS A 115 3.98 9.38 -1.88
CA HIS A 115 3.81 10.25 -3.04
C HIS A 115 3.79 11.74 -2.66
N SER A 116 3.36 12.06 -1.43
CA SER A 116 3.33 13.43 -0.95
C SER A 116 4.65 13.93 -0.36
N THR A 117 5.77 13.22 -0.53
CA THR A 117 7.09 13.80 -0.20
C THR A 117 7.47 14.80 -1.28
N TYR A 118 8.15 15.90 -0.93
CA TYR A 118 8.53 16.89 -1.93
C TYR A 118 9.37 16.28 -3.06
N PHE A 119 10.22 15.31 -2.73
CA PHE A 119 11.02 14.58 -3.69
C PHE A 119 10.18 13.80 -4.71
N GLN A 120 9.18 13.02 -4.28
CA GLN A 120 8.27 12.31 -5.18
C GLN A 120 7.42 13.30 -5.97
N ALA A 121 6.62 14.13 -5.28
CA ALA A 121 5.66 15.04 -5.90
C ALA A 121 6.30 15.97 -6.94
N SER A 122 7.54 16.45 -6.71
CA SER A 122 8.22 17.34 -7.66
C SER A 122 8.74 16.66 -8.93
N ARG A 123 8.74 15.32 -8.97
CA ARG A 123 9.33 14.47 -10.03
C ARG A 123 8.35 13.50 -10.66
N GLU A 124 7.23 13.19 -10.02
CA GLU A 124 6.16 12.40 -10.62
C GLU A 124 5.72 13.03 -11.93
N GLY A 125 5.50 12.19 -12.94
CA GLY A 125 5.31 12.64 -14.31
C GLY A 125 4.82 11.52 -15.19
N ARG A 126 4.56 11.88 -16.45
CA ARG A 126 4.19 10.92 -17.49
C ARG A 126 4.83 11.32 -18.81
N ILE A 127 4.87 10.39 -19.74
CA ILE A 127 5.33 10.69 -21.10
C ILE A 127 4.25 11.46 -21.83
N VAL A 128 4.61 12.63 -22.37
CA VAL A 128 3.79 13.46 -23.27
C VAL A 128 4.64 13.71 -24.50
N ASP A 129 4.14 13.30 -25.67
CA ASP A 129 4.83 13.43 -26.96
C ASP A 129 6.27 12.91 -26.95
N GLY A 130 6.48 11.73 -26.35
CA GLY A 130 7.80 11.07 -26.28
C GLY A 130 8.77 11.67 -25.25
N LYS A 131 8.37 12.72 -24.53
CA LYS A 131 9.17 13.35 -23.48
C LYS A 131 8.57 13.10 -22.10
N PHE A 132 9.40 12.75 -21.12
CA PHE A 132 8.96 12.72 -19.73
C PHE A 132 8.68 14.15 -19.24
N THR A 133 7.45 14.41 -18.81
CA THR A 133 7.03 15.71 -18.31
C THR A 133 6.45 15.56 -16.90
N PRO A 134 6.95 16.31 -15.90
CA PRO A 134 6.43 16.28 -14.54
C PRO A 134 4.96 16.71 -14.45
N LEU A 135 4.19 16.06 -13.56
CA LEU A 135 2.77 16.36 -13.33
C LEU A 135 2.56 17.82 -12.91
N LYS A 136 3.47 18.38 -12.11
CA LYS A 136 3.44 19.79 -11.67
C LYS A 136 3.56 20.83 -12.79
N ASP A 137 4.04 20.42 -13.96
CA ASP A 137 4.20 21.27 -15.14
C ASP A 137 3.04 21.03 -16.13
N LEU A 138 2.33 19.92 -16.01
CA LEU A 138 1.14 19.57 -16.79
C LEU A 138 -0.16 20.03 -16.16
N TYR A 139 -0.22 20.00 -14.82
CA TYR A 139 -1.46 20.16 -14.04
C TYR A 139 -1.24 21.19 -12.92
N PRO A 140 -1.78 22.41 -13.09
CA PRO A 140 -1.71 23.45 -12.06
C PRO A 140 -2.31 23.00 -10.72
N GLU A 141 -3.38 22.21 -10.74
CA GLU A 141 -4.01 21.68 -9.53
C GLU A 141 -3.06 20.73 -8.79
N PHE A 142 -2.35 19.85 -9.51
CA PHE A 142 -1.38 18.94 -8.89
C PHE A 142 -0.27 19.71 -8.18
N ARG A 143 0.26 20.77 -8.80
CA ARG A 143 1.26 21.62 -8.14
C ARG A 143 0.73 22.19 -6.82
N LYS A 144 -0.46 22.78 -6.85
CA LYS A 144 -1.09 23.41 -5.69
C LYS A 144 -1.47 22.42 -4.59
N GLU A 145 -2.00 21.25 -4.97
CA GLU A 145 -2.62 20.31 -4.05
C GLU A 145 -1.66 19.25 -3.51
N GLU A 146 -0.63 18.91 -4.28
CA GLU A 146 0.37 17.90 -3.95
C GLU A 146 1.75 18.50 -3.67
N VAL A 147 2.33 19.26 -4.61
CA VAL A 147 3.73 19.75 -4.48
C VAL A 147 3.86 20.81 -3.40
N ASP A 148 3.00 21.84 -3.44
CA ASP A 148 3.05 22.96 -2.49
C ASP A 148 2.65 22.54 -1.07
N ARG A 149 2.03 21.37 -0.93
CA ARG A 149 1.61 20.75 0.33
C ARG A 149 2.45 19.55 0.72
N ALA A 150 3.48 19.25 -0.05
CA ALA A 150 4.33 18.11 0.17
C ALA A 150 5.10 18.26 1.49
N ILE A 151 5.40 17.12 2.11
CA ILE A 151 6.16 17.02 3.36
C ILE A 151 7.65 16.81 3.08
#